data_AF-A0A821QI39-F1
#
_entry.id   AF-A0A821QI39-F1
#
_cell.length_a   1.000
_cell.length_b   1.000
_cell.length_c   1.000
_cell.angle_alpha   90.00
_cell.angle_beta   90.00
_cell.angle_gamma   90.00
#
_symmetry.space_group_name_H-M   'P 1'
#
loop_
_entity.id
_entity.type
_entity.pdbx_description
1 polymer ?
#
loop_
_entity_poly.entity_id
_entity_poly.type
_entity_poly.pdbx_seq_one_letter_code
_entity_poly.pdbx_strand_id
1 'polypeptide(L)'
;MLPQSNTSKTIETKLSSEENTNKKEVLLIDIPYVGRPTTVLGKRLINLASNIQPHIHLQPIPRPPPSLQALFPRKDPIPNYLQSHLVYNIKCNDCDASYIGKTNRQAIRRFREHGAPQEQLIHTLSSPSTSTIITLPLPSL
;
A
#
# COMPACT_ATOMS: atom_id res chain seq x y z
N MET A 1 5.07 12.06 11.18
CA MET A 1 5.89 11.58 10.05
C MET A 1 5.28 10.26 9.58
N LEU A 2 4.61 10.25 8.42
CA LEU A 2 4.07 9.02 7.81
C LEU A 2 5.20 8.30 7.05
N PRO A 3 5.24 6.96 7.04
CA PRO A 3 6.10 6.22 6.13
C PRO A 3 5.49 6.26 4.74
N GLN A 4 6.24 6.72 3.74
CA GLN A 4 5.83 6.62 2.35
C GLN A 4 5.99 5.17 1.89
N SER A 5 4.87 4.56 1.49
CA SER A 5 4.84 3.31 0.77
C SER A 5 5.33 3.55 -0.65
N ASN A 6 6.49 2.97 -1.00
CA ASN A 6 7.00 2.97 -2.35
C ASN A 6 6.19 1.98 -3.20
N THR A 7 5.05 2.43 -3.71
CA THR A 7 4.43 1.85 -4.90
C THR A 7 5.35 2.08 -6.08
N SER A 8 5.91 1.01 -6.64
CA SER A 8 6.55 1.03 -7.95
C SER A 8 5.51 1.47 -8.98
N LYS A 9 5.50 2.77 -9.28
CA LYS A 9 4.72 3.32 -10.38
C LYS A 9 5.40 2.88 -11.67
N THR A 10 4.81 1.91 -12.37
CA THR A 10 5.04 1.70 -13.79
C THR A 10 4.58 2.97 -14.51
N ILE A 11 5.53 3.82 -14.86
CA ILE A 11 5.29 5.00 -15.69
C ILE A 11 5.58 4.57 -17.12
N GLU A 12 4.54 4.22 -17.86
CA GLU A 12 4.60 4.13 -19.32
C GLU A 12 4.53 5.56 -19.86
N THR A 13 5.68 6.14 -20.19
CA THR A 13 5.72 7.37 -21.00
C THR A 13 6.10 6.99 -22.42
N LYS A 14 5.08 6.89 -23.28
CA LYS A 14 5.27 6.97 -24.73
C LYS A 14 5.71 8.39 -25.08
N LEU A 15 6.88 8.53 -25.69
CA LEU A 15 7.22 9.71 -26.48
C LEU A 15 7.87 9.25 -27.77
N SER A 16 7.05 9.23 -28.82
CA SER A 16 7.46 9.11 -30.21
C SER A 16 8.09 10.42 -30.68
N SER A 17 9.35 10.37 -31.10
CA SER A 17 9.89 11.24 -32.14
C SER A 17 11.03 10.55 -32.87
N GLU A 18 11.01 10.71 -34.19
CA GLU A 18 11.57 9.81 -35.20
C GLU A 18 13.09 9.87 -35.39
N GLU A 19 13.62 8.69 -35.74
CA GLU A 19 14.74 8.40 -36.65
C GLU A 19 16.16 8.89 -36.30
N ASN A 20 16.81 8.09 -35.46
CA ASN A 20 18.19 7.69 -35.70
C ASN A 20 18.29 6.16 -35.64
N THR A 21 18.65 5.55 -36.76
CA THR A 21 18.55 4.13 -37.10
C THR A 21 19.50 3.24 -36.29
N ASN A 22 19.18 2.96 -35.02
CA ASN A 22 19.52 1.74 -34.25
C ASN A 22 19.30 1.85 -32.72
N LYS A 23 18.49 2.80 -32.22
CA LYS A 23 18.23 2.84 -30.77
C LYS A 23 17.19 1.78 -30.39
N LYS A 24 17.61 0.76 -29.65
CA LYS A 24 16.72 -0.21 -29.01
C LYS A 24 16.05 0.44 -27.80
N GLU A 25 14.76 0.21 -27.63
CA GLU A 25 14.02 0.64 -26.44
C GLU A 25 14.52 -0.15 -25.22
N VAL A 26 14.91 0.52 -24.14
CA VAL A 26 15.48 -0.14 -22.95
C VAL A 26 14.37 -0.43 -21.94
N LEU A 27 14.13 -1.72 -21.67
CA LEU A 27 13.18 -2.17 -20.64
C LEU A 27 13.92 -2.66 -19.41
N LEU A 28 13.72 -2.01 -18.27
CA LEU A 28 14.35 -2.35 -17.00
C LEU A 28 13.43 -3.30 -16.21
N ILE A 29 14.00 -4.41 -15.72
CA ILE A 29 13.27 -5.37 -14.88
C ILE A 29 14.02 -5.58 -13.58
N ASP A 30 13.38 -5.25 -12.46
CA ASP A 30 13.90 -5.56 -11.14
C ASP A 30 13.77 -7.05 -10.83
N ILE A 31 14.88 -7.68 -10.44
CA ILE A 31 14.92 -9.09 -10.03
C ILE A 31 15.64 -9.22 -8.69
N PRO A 32 15.17 -10.09 -7.76
CA PRO A 32 15.86 -10.31 -6.50
C PRO A 32 17.21 -11.02 -6.72
N TYR A 33 18.26 -10.54 -6.06
CA TYR A 33 19.60 -11.10 -6.09
C TYR A 33 19.72 -12.21 -5.05
N VAL A 34 19.61 -13.45 -5.53
CA VAL A 34 19.80 -14.69 -4.75
C VAL A 34 21.08 -15.43 -5.16
N GLY A 35 22.02 -14.72 -5.79
CA GLY A 35 23.30 -15.27 -6.25
C GLY A 35 23.26 -15.83 -7.68
N ARG A 36 23.84 -17.02 -7.89
CA ARG A 36 23.97 -17.66 -9.21
C ARG A 36 22.65 -17.85 -9.97
N PRO A 37 21.52 -18.21 -9.33
CA PRO A 37 20.25 -18.35 -10.04
C PRO A 37 19.80 -17.06 -10.72
N THR A 38 19.98 -15.90 -10.06
CA THR A 38 19.65 -14.58 -10.61
C THR A 38 20.44 -14.27 -11.87
N THR A 39 21.73 -14.62 -11.91
CA THR A 39 22.59 -14.34 -13.08
C THR A 39 22.24 -15.25 -14.27
N VAL A 40 21.96 -16.53 -14.01
CA VAL A 40 21.50 -17.48 -15.04
C VAL A 40 20.15 -17.04 -15.59
N LEU A 41 19.21 -16.67 -14.73
CA LEU A 41 17.89 -16.17 -15.12
C LEU A 41 18.01 -14.88 -15.94
N GLY A 42 18.81 -13.91 -15.49
CA GLY A 42 19.02 -12.66 -16.22
C GLY A 42 19.53 -12.88 -17.64
N LYS A 43 20.52 -13.77 -17.82
CA LYS A 43 21.02 -14.13 -19.17
C LYS A 43 19.93 -14.79 -20.03
N ARG A 44 19.15 -15.70 -19.45
CA ARG A 44 18.04 -16.35 -20.16
C ARG A 44 16.98 -15.33 -20.58
N LEU A 45 16.63 -14.38 -19.72
CA LEU A 45 15.68 -13.32 -20.03
C LEU A 45 16.17 -12.42 -21.17
N ILE A 46 17.46 -12.04 -21.16
CA ILE A 46 18.06 -11.26 -22.25
C ILE A 46 17.97 -12.03 -23.58
N ASN A 47 18.35 -13.32 -23.58
CA ASN A 47 18.32 -14.14 -24.80
C ASN A 47 16.90 -14.34 -25.33
N LEU A 48 15.93 -14.56 -24.44
CA LEU A 48 14.52 -14.70 -24.81
C LEU A 48 13.97 -13.39 -25.37
N ALA A 49 14.28 -12.26 -24.73
CA ALA A 49 13.86 -10.94 -25.21
C ALA A 49 14.45 -10.64 -26.59
N SER A 50 15.74 -10.93 -26.81
CA SER A 50 16.37 -10.73 -28.12
C SER A 50 15.78 -11.60 -29.23
N ASN A 51 15.21 -12.76 -28.88
CA ASN A 51 14.57 -13.66 -29.83
C ASN A 51 13.16 -13.19 -30.19
N ILE A 52 12.37 -12.78 -29.18
CA ILE A 52 10.96 -12.41 -29.36
C ILE A 52 10.81 -10.99 -29.92
N GLN A 53 11.57 -10.03 -29.38
CA GLN A 53 11.46 -8.62 -29.76
C GLN A 53 12.84 -7.96 -29.85
N PRO A 54 13.52 -8.02 -31.01
CA PRO A 54 14.88 -7.50 -31.19
C PRO A 54 15.00 -5.98 -31.00
N HIS A 55 13.89 -5.25 -31.13
CA HIS A 55 13.82 -3.80 -30.92
C HIS A 55 13.92 -3.40 -29.44
N ILE A 56 13.67 -4.33 -28.51
CA ILE A 56 13.74 -4.08 -27.07
C ILE A 56 15.05 -4.64 -26.49
N HIS A 57 15.77 -3.80 -25.78
CA HIS A 57 16.90 -4.19 -24.94
C HIS A 57 16.43 -4.37 -23.49
N LEU A 58 16.22 -5.62 -23.09
CA LEU A 58 15.85 -5.98 -21.72
C LEU A 58 17.09 -5.94 -20.81
N GLN A 59 17.04 -5.14 -19.75
CA GLN A 59 18.11 -5.00 -18.77
C GLN A 59 17.63 -5.48 -17.39
N PRO A 60 18.05 -6.68 -16.95
CA PRO A 60 17.76 -7.15 -15.61
C PRO A 60 18.59 -6.39 -14.57
N ILE A 61 17.93 -5.84 -13.55
CA ILE A 61 18.55 -5.14 -12.43
C ILE A 61 18.46 -6.04 -11.19
N PRO A 62 19.57 -6.70 -10.77
CA PRO A 62 19.59 -7.47 -9.54
C PRO A 62 19.52 -6.53 -8.34
N ARG A 63 18.44 -6.63 -7.56
CA ARG A 63 18.21 -5.89 -6.32
C ARG A 63 18.46 -6.82 -5.14
N PRO A 64 19.10 -6.35 -4.05
CA PRO A 64 19.20 -7.17 -2.84
C PRO A 64 17.79 -7.58 -2.39
N PRO A 65 17.64 -8.78 -1.79
CA PRO A 65 16.37 -9.17 -1.21
C PRO A 65 15.96 -8.12 -0.16
N PRO A 66 14.65 -7.85 -0.02
CA PRO A 66 14.17 -6.92 0.97
C PRO A 66 14.61 -7.36 2.38
N SER A 67 14.69 -6.41 3.32
CA SER A 67 15.05 -6.74 4.69
C SER A 67 14.07 -7.77 5.28
N LEU A 68 14.54 -8.57 6.25
CA LEU A 68 13.68 -9.55 6.93
C LEU A 68 12.41 -8.90 7.49
N GLN A 69 12.49 -7.63 7.91
CA GLN A 69 11.35 -6.84 8.37
C GLN A 69 10.28 -6.59 7.31
N ALA A 70 10.67 -6.46 6.04
CA ALA A 70 9.72 -6.28 4.94
C ALA A 70 9.07 -7.61 4.51
N LEU A 71 9.78 -8.74 4.69
CA LEU A 71 9.24 -10.09 4.47
C LEU A 71 8.32 -10.53 5.62
N PHE A 72 8.70 -10.17 6.85
CA PHE A 72 8.00 -10.52 8.08
C PHE A 72 7.75 -9.24 8.89
N PRO A 73 6.64 -8.53 8.63
CA PRO A 73 6.27 -7.39 9.47
C PRO A 73 6.21 -7.85 10.93
N ARG A 74 6.95 -7.16 11.80
CA ARG A 74 7.24 -7.60 13.18
C ARG A 74 6.01 -7.81 14.07
N LYS A 75 4.85 -7.28 13.68
CA LYS A 75 3.57 -7.38 14.40
C LYS A 75 2.42 -7.45 13.42
N ASP A 76 1.40 -8.22 13.77
CA ASP A 76 0.13 -8.20 13.07
C ASP A 76 -0.46 -6.77 13.10
N PRO A 77 -1.03 -6.30 11.99
CA PRO A 77 -1.67 -4.98 11.96
C PRO A 77 -2.81 -4.97 12.99
N ILE A 78 -2.80 -3.97 13.86
CA ILE A 78 -3.86 -3.78 14.85
C ILE A 78 -5.08 -3.18 14.13
N PRO A 79 -6.24 -3.85 14.15
CA PRO A 79 -7.47 -3.32 13.56
C PRO A 79 -7.83 -1.95 14.12
N ASN A 80 -8.43 -1.08 13.30
CA ASN A 80 -8.69 0.31 13.63
C ASN A 80 -9.50 0.48 14.94
N TYR A 81 -10.43 -0.43 15.24
CA TYR A 81 -11.21 -0.39 16.50
C TYR A 81 -10.41 -0.69 17.76
N LEU A 82 -9.27 -1.38 17.65
CA LEU A 82 -8.36 -1.67 18.77
C LEU A 82 -7.21 -0.68 18.87
N GLN A 83 -7.08 0.25 17.93
CA GLN A 83 -6.06 1.30 17.98
C GLN A 83 -6.37 2.32 19.08
N SER A 84 -5.31 2.93 19.61
CA SER A 84 -5.33 3.99 20.62
C SER A 84 -4.56 5.21 20.10
N HIS A 85 -4.62 6.34 20.82
CA HIS A 85 -3.90 7.57 20.45
C HIS A 85 -4.31 8.12 19.07
N LEU A 86 -5.62 8.11 18.81
CA LEU A 86 -6.20 8.52 17.53
C LEU A 86 -7.25 9.62 17.69
N VAL A 87 -7.56 10.25 16.57
CA VAL A 87 -8.66 11.20 16.43
C VAL A 87 -9.83 10.48 15.77
N TYR A 88 -11.04 10.68 16.31
CA TYR A 88 -12.26 10.10 15.80
C TYR A 88 -13.32 11.17 15.57
N ASN A 89 -14.28 10.85 14.70
CA ASN A 89 -15.43 11.67 14.37
C ASN A 89 -16.72 10.85 14.61
N ILE A 90 -17.64 11.37 15.40
CA ILE A 90 -18.98 10.82 15.55
C ILE A 90 -19.93 11.72 14.77
N LYS A 91 -20.55 11.19 13.72
CA LYS A 91 -21.52 11.92 12.92
C LYS A 91 -22.93 11.62 13.40
N CYS A 92 -23.76 12.66 13.53
CA CYS A 92 -25.19 12.45 13.69
C CYS A 92 -25.76 11.89 12.39
N ASN A 93 -26.70 10.94 12.47
CA ASN A 93 -27.39 10.43 11.28
C ASN A 93 -28.52 11.35 10.84
N ASP A 94 -29.11 12.08 11.78
CA ASP A 94 -30.33 12.86 11.56
C ASP A 94 -30.05 14.34 11.24
N CYS A 95 -28.79 14.78 11.35
CA CYS A 95 -28.38 16.15 11.01
C CYS A 95 -26.89 16.26 10.67
N ASP A 96 -26.48 17.41 10.13
CA ASP A 96 -25.07 17.71 9.76
C ASP A 96 -24.14 17.93 10.96
N ALA A 97 -24.61 17.71 12.19
CA ALA A 97 -23.79 17.83 13.38
C ALA A 97 -22.76 16.70 13.47
N SER A 98 -21.56 17.03 13.92
CA SER A 98 -20.51 16.04 14.16
C SER A 98 -19.65 16.41 15.37
N TYR A 99 -19.17 15.38 16.08
CA TYR A 99 -18.29 15.51 17.23
C TYR A 99 -16.92 14.92 16.90
N ILE A 100 -15.88 15.76 16.94
CA ILE A 100 -14.50 15.35 16.72
C ILE A 100 -13.78 15.30 18.07
N GLY A 101 -13.22 14.14 18.41
CA GLY A 101 -12.52 13.92 19.67
C GLY A 101 -11.18 13.22 19.48
N LYS A 102 -10.29 13.35 20.47
CA LYS A 102 -9.06 12.55 20.60
C LYS A 102 -9.17 11.56 21.75
N THR A 103 -8.52 10.40 21.65
CA THR A 103 -8.51 9.39 22.72
C THR A 103 -7.14 8.76 22.89
N ASN A 104 -6.71 8.60 24.15
CA ASN A 104 -5.55 7.77 24.51
C ASN A 104 -5.93 6.30 24.74
N ARG A 105 -7.23 6.00 24.85
CA ARG A 105 -7.79 4.65 25.00
C ARG A 105 -8.07 4.02 23.64
N GLN A 106 -8.33 2.71 23.62
CA GLN A 106 -8.78 2.02 22.42
C GLN A 106 -10.07 2.65 21.87
N ALA A 107 -10.16 2.80 20.54
CA ALA A 107 -11.34 3.36 19.86
C ALA A 107 -12.65 2.70 20.31
N ILE A 108 -12.70 1.36 20.35
CA ILE A 108 -13.88 0.61 20.79
C ILE A 108 -14.35 0.99 22.20
N ARG A 109 -13.40 1.23 23.12
CA ARG A 109 -13.74 1.67 24.48
C ARG A 109 -14.31 3.07 24.48
N ARG A 110 -13.69 3.98 23.71
CA ARG A 110 -14.14 5.36 23.62
C ARG A 110 -15.53 5.49 23.00
N PHE A 111 -15.84 4.70 21.97
CA PHE A 111 -17.16 4.73 21.36
C PHE A 111 -18.23 4.12 22.25
N ARG A 112 -17.92 3.09 23.05
CA ARG A 112 -18.84 2.58 24.08
C ARG A 112 -19.14 3.61 25.16
N GLU A 113 -18.14 4.39 25.58
CA GLU A 113 -18.34 5.51 26.51
C GLU A 113 -19.33 6.55 25.93
N HIS A 114 -19.37 6.70 24.61
CA HIS A 114 -20.31 7.57 23.88
C HIS A 114 -21.59 6.84 23.41
N GLY A 115 -21.89 5.66 23.96
CA GLY A 115 -23.16 4.96 23.72
C GLY A 115 -23.24 4.12 22.44
N ALA A 116 -22.14 3.91 21.71
CA ALA A 116 -22.17 3.08 20.51
C ALA A 116 -22.36 1.57 20.85
N PRO A 117 -23.30 0.86 20.21
CA PRO A 117 -23.51 -0.56 20.44
C PRO A 117 -22.34 -1.41 19.92
N GLN A 118 -21.99 -2.46 20.66
CA GLN A 118 -20.80 -3.29 20.41
C GLN A 118 -20.78 -3.91 19.00
N GLU A 119 -21.94 -4.24 18.44
CA GLU A 119 -22.10 -4.90 17.14
C GLU A 119 -21.79 -3.96 15.96
N GLN A 120 -22.17 -2.68 16.05
CA GLN A 120 -21.91 -1.68 15.01
C GLN A 120 -20.42 -1.28 14.92
N LEU A 121 -19.68 -1.42 16.03
CA LEU A 121 -18.27 -1.06 16.12
C LEU A 121 -17.36 -2.04 15.37
N ILE A 122 -17.69 -3.32 15.34
CA ILE A 122 -16.83 -4.34 14.71
C ILE A 122 -17.00 -4.26 13.19
N HIS A 123 -18.23 -4.12 12.69
CA HIS A 123 -18.51 -4.10 11.26
C HIS A 123 -17.95 -2.85 10.57
N THR A 124 -18.21 -1.67 11.14
CA THR A 124 -17.81 -0.37 10.54
C THR A 124 -16.30 -0.09 10.63
N LEU A 125 -15.60 -0.72 11.58
CA LEU A 125 -14.16 -0.50 11.82
C LEU A 125 -13.27 -1.67 11.35
N SER A 126 -13.87 -2.73 10.80
CA SER A 126 -13.14 -3.83 10.15
C SER A 126 -12.69 -3.50 8.73
N SER A 127 -13.35 -2.53 8.08
CA SER A 127 -12.92 -2.05 6.77
C SER A 127 -11.64 -1.22 6.90
N PRO A 128 -10.61 -1.47 6.08
CA PRO A 128 -9.39 -0.66 6.09
C PRO A 128 -9.70 0.74 5.55
N SER A 129 -10.11 1.65 6.42
CA SER A 129 -10.20 3.07 6.07
C SER A 129 -8.78 3.66 6.11
N THR A 130 -8.31 4.17 4.97
CA THR A 130 -7.05 4.92 4.83
C THR A 130 -7.09 6.31 5.49
N SER A 131 -8.22 6.71 6.06
CA SER A 131 -8.39 8.00 6.71
C SER A 131 -7.82 8.03 8.13
N THR A 132 -7.05 9.08 8.43
CA THR A 132 -6.51 9.42 9.76
C THR A 132 -7.60 9.57 10.84
N ILE A 133 -8.86 9.68 10.42
CA ILE A 133 -10.03 9.87 11.28
C ILE A 133 -10.96 8.66 11.11
N ILE A 134 -11.25 8.01 12.23
CA ILE A 134 -12.27 6.94 12.31
C ILE A 134 -13.63 7.61 12.46
N THR A 135 -14.57 7.31 11.55
CA THR A 135 -15.93 7.87 11.58
C THR A 135 -16.94 6.81 11.99
N LEU A 136 -17.84 7.14 12.92
CA LEU A 136 -18.98 6.29 13.26
C LEU A 136 -20.30 7.10 13.27
N PRO A 137 -21.41 6.47 12.85
CA PRO A 137 -22.73 7.02 13.02
C PRO A 137 -23.14 6.98 14.51
N LEU A 138 -23.82 8.03 14.98
CA LEU A 138 -24.46 8.04 16.29
C LEU A 138 -25.69 7.11 16.24
N PRO A 139 -25.91 6.22 17.24
CA PRO A 139 -27.17 5.50 17.33
C PRO A 139 -28.30 6.51 17.58
N SER A 140 -29.38 6.40 16.78
CA SER A 140 -30.63 7.11 17.04
C SER A 140 -31.20 6.64 18.37
N LEU A 141 -31.48 7.59 19.27
CA LEU A 141 -32.14 7.35 20.56
C LEU A 141 -33.58 6.84 20.37
#